data_AF-A0A434RIG6-F1
#
_entry.id   AF-A0A434RIG6-F1
#
_cell.length_a   1.000
_cell.length_b   1.000
_cell.length_c   1.000
_cell.angle_alpha   90.00
_cell.angle_beta   90.00
_cell.angle_gamma   90.00
#
_symmetry.space_group_name_H-M   'P 1'
#
loop_
_entity.id
_entity.type
_entity.pdbx_description
1 polymer ?
#
loop_
_entity_poly.entity_id
_entity_poly.type
_entity_poly.pdbx_seq_one_letter_code
_entity_poly.pdbx_strand_id
1 'polypeptide(L)'
;MNRNYLLLFLFSILMTVSGLASLPPIDRDESRFVQSTKQMVETGDYIDIRLQDVTRYKKPIGIYWLQSAAVVLSGEGAEAPIWVYR
;
A
#
# COMPACT_ATOMS: atom_id res chain seq x y z
N MET A 1 26.16 -15.66 -7.43
CA MET A 1 25.30 -14.65 -8.10
C MET A 1 26.20 -13.61 -8.73
N ASN A 2 26.29 -13.53 -10.07
CA ASN A 2 27.26 -12.64 -10.73
C ASN A 2 26.93 -11.17 -10.42
N ARG A 3 27.97 -10.34 -10.23
CA ARG A 3 27.85 -8.89 -9.96
C ARG A 3 26.89 -8.18 -10.91
N ASN A 4 26.89 -8.57 -12.17
CA ASN A 4 26.02 -7.98 -13.20
C ASN A 4 24.54 -8.26 -12.93
N TYR A 5 24.19 -9.43 -12.40
CA TYR A 5 22.81 -9.74 -12.01
C TYR A 5 22.36 -8.94 -10.79
N LEU A 6 23.26 -8.71 -9.83
CA LEU A 6 22.98 -7.81 -8.69
C LEU A 6 22.74 -6.37 -9.15
N LEU A 7 23.57 -5.86 -10.08
CA LEU A 7 23.38 -4.53 -10.64
C LEU A 7 22.07 -4.41 -11.42
N LEU A 8 21.75 -5.39 -12.26
CA LEU A 8 20.48 -5.43 -12.99
C LEU A 8 19.29 -5.49 -12.03
N PHE A 9 19.35 -6.34 -11.00
CA PHE A 9 18.29 -6.45 -9.99
C PHE A 9 18.05 -5.14 -9.26
N LEU A 10 19.11 -4.47 -8.78
CA LEU A 10 19.01 -3.17 -8.12
C LEU A 10 18.50 -2.09 -9.07
N PHE A 11 18.98 -2.08 -10.32
CA PHE A 11 18.50 -1.15 -11.34
C PHE A 11 17.01 -1.34 -11.63
N SER A 12 16.55 -2.59 -11.76
CA SER A 12 15.14 -2.90 -11.93
C SER A 12 14.30 -2.40 -10.76
N ILE A 13 14.72 -2.64 -9.52
CA ILE A 13 14.02 -2.12 -8.32
C ILE A 13 13.93 -0.60 -8.36
N LEU A 14 15.03 0.10 -8.64
CA LEU A 14 15.04 1.57 -8.70
C LEU A 14 14.07 2.12 -9.73
N MET A 15 14.03 1.51 -10.92
CA MET A 15 13.09 1.91 -11.97
C MET A 15 11.64 1.63 -11.58
N THR A 16 11.36 0.46 -10.98
CA THR A 16 10.01 0.10 -10.54
C THR A 16 9.50 1.00 -9.43
N VAL A 17 10.31 1.28 -8.40
CA VAL A 17 9.92 2.13 -7.27
C VAL A 17 9.66 3.56 -7.73
N SER A 18 10.54 4.11 -8.58
CA SER A 18 10.36 5.45 -9.16
C SER A 18 9.07 5.57 -9.99
N GLY A 19 8.78 4.54 -10.80
CA GLY A 19 7.55 4.47 -11.58
C GLY A 19 6.29 4.40 -10.69
N LEU A 20 6.34 3.59 -9.62
CA LEU A 20 5.21 3.43 -8.71
C LEU A 20 4.88 4.72 -7.95
N ALA A 21 5.91 5.46 -7.52
CA ALA A 21 5.73 6.73 -6.81
C ALA A 21 5.21 7.87 -7.69
N SER A 22 5.50 7.85 -9.00
CA SER A 22 5.16 8.94 -9.92
C SER A 22 3.75 8.82 -10.51
N LEU A 23 3.17 7.61 -10.55
CA LEU A 23 1.88 7.37 -11.17
C LEU A 23 0.72 7.61 -10.18
N PRO A 24 -0.34 8.33 -10.59
CA PRO A 24 -1.55 8.39 -9.79
C PRO A 24 -2.24 7.01 -9.73
N PRO A 25 -3.20 6.80 -8.82
CA PRO A 25 -4.06 5.62 -8.85
C PRO A 25 -4.75 5.52 -10.21
N ILE A 26 -4.61 4.36 -10.85
CA ILE A 26 -5.13 4.12 -12.21
C ILE A 26 -6.47 3.40 -12.12
N ASP A 27 -6.64 2.54 -11.11
CA ASP A 27 -7.85 1.76 -10.92
C ASP A 27 -8.67 2.29 -9.74
N ARG A 28 -10.00 2.24 -9.90
CA ARG A 28 -10.96 2.54 -8.83
C ARG A 28 -10.75 1.64 -7.61
N ASP A 29 -10.36 0.39 -7.84
CA ASP A 29 -10.15 -0.54 -6.74
C ASP A 29 -8.91 -0.18 -5.91
N GLU A 30 -7.84 0.40 -6.50
CA GLU A 30 -6.68 0.93 -5.76
C GLU A 30 -7.13 1.97 -4.75
N SER A 31 -7.88 2.99 -5.18
CA SER A 31 -8.39 4.03 -4.28
C SER A 31 -9.24 3.47 -3.14
N ARG A 32 -9.99 2.39 -3.39
CA ARG A 32 -10.78 1.73 -2.34
C ARG A 32 -9.92 0.94 -1.35
N PHE A 33 -8.85 0.28 -1.82
CA PHE A 33 -7.90 -0.39 -0.91
C PHE A 33 -7.18 0.64 -0.04
N VAL A 34 -6.67 1.71 -0.65
CA VAL A 34 -6.01 2.82 0.06
C VAL A 34 -6.95 3.40 1.11
N GLN A 35 -8.19 3.73 0.76
CA GLN A 35 -9.15 4.31 1.70
C GLN A 35 -9.49 3.36 2.85
N SER A 36 -9.72 2.07 2.57
CA SER A 36 -10.01 1.08 3.61
C SER A 36 -8.83 0.89 4.56
N THR A 37 -7.61 0.77 4.02
CA THR A 37 -6.38 0.66 4.82
C THR A 37 -6.15 1.92 5.65
N LYS A 38 -6.36 3.11 5.06
CA LYS A 38 -6.28 4.38 5.79
C LYS A 38 -7.23 4.39 6.99
N GLN A 39 -8.49 4.00 6.80
CA GLN A 39 -9.45 3.91 7.91
C GLN A 39 -9.03 2.91 8.98
N MET A 40 -8.47 1.75 8.60
CA MET A 40 -7.96 0.76 9.58
C MET A 40 -6.80 1.33 10.40
N VAL A 41 -5.91 2.11 9.78
CA VAL A 41 -4.81 2.79 10.48
C VAL A 41 -5.31 3.95 11.35
N GLU A 42 -6.32 4.71 10.90
CA GLU A 42 -6.94 5.81 11.66
C GLU A 42 -7.70 5.33 12.90
N THR A 43 -8.50 4.27 12.76
CA THR A 43 -9.32 3.74 13.86
C THR A 43 -8.54 2.80 14.78
N GLY A 44 -7.44 2.23 14.29
CA GLY A 44 -6.72 1.15 14.96
C GLY A 44 -7.46 -0.20 14.91
N ASP A 45 -8.59 -0.29 14.19
CA ASP A 45 -9.32 -1.53 13.98
C ASP A 45 -8.79 -2.22 12.72
N TYR A 46 -7.89 -3.19 12.93
CA TYR A 46 -7.31 -3.99 11.87
C TYR A 46 -8.12 -5.26 11.55
N ILE A 47 -9.34 -5.41 12.06
CA ILE A 47 -10.20 -6.58 11.83
C ILE A 47 -11.38 -6.19 10.94
N ASP A 48 -12.06 -5.08 11.24
CA ASP A 48 -13.22 -4.62 10.45
C ASP A 48 -12.78 -3.78 9.25
N ILE A 49 -12.80 -4.40 8.06
CA ILE A 49 -12.48 -3.71 6.79
C ILE A 49 -13.68 -2.86 6.37
N ARG A 50 -13.55 -1.55 6.53
CA ARG A 50 -14.56 -0.58 6.10
C ARG A 50 -14.12 0.22 4.88
N LEU A 51 -15.08 0.65 4.08
CA LEU A 51 -14.90 1.69 3.07
C LEU A 51 -15.96 2.74 3.36
N GLN A 52 -15.55 3.84 3.99
CA GLN A 52 -16.47 4.85 4.54
C GLN A 52 -17.45 4.18 5.52
N ASP A 53 -18.75 4.25 5.25
CA ASP A 53 -19.79 3.70 6.12
C ASP A 53 -20.12 2.22 5.84
N VAL A 54 -19.56 1.62 4.79
CA VAL A 54 -19.89 0.25 4.37
C VAL A 54 -18.76 -0.75 4.67
N THR A 55 -19.12 -1.91 5.21
CA THR A 55 -18.18 -3.03 5.40
C THR A 55 -17.84 -3.68 4.05
N ARG A 56 -16.55 -3.96 3.80
CA ARG A 56 -16.04 -4.49 2.52
C ARG A 56 -15.32 -5.83 2.70
N TYR A 57 -16.06 -6.91 2.98
CA TYR A 57 -15.52 -8.28 3.05
C TYR A 57 -15.41 -8.96 1.68
N LYS A 58 -14.86 -8.26 0.69
CA LYS A 58 -14.69 -8.79 -0.68
C LYS A 58 -13.33 -9.43 -0.93
N LYS A 59 -12.35 -9.16 -0.05
CA LYS A 59 -10.96 -9.59 -0.17
C LYS A 59 -10.46 -10.04 1.19
N PRO A 60 -9.50 -10.99 1.23
CA PRO A 60 -8.91 -11.42 2.50
C PRO A 60 -8.19 -10.26 3.18
N ILE A 61 -8.22 -10.26 4.51
CA ILE A 61 -7.69 -9.17 5.33
C ILE A 61 -6.17 -9.02 5.24
N GLY A 62 -5.45 -10.10 4.90
CA GLY A 62 -3.99 -10.11 4.85
C GLY A 62 -3.38 -9.04 3.94
N ILE A 63 -4.05 -8.67 2.85
CA ILE A 63 -3.56 -7.59 1.97
C ILE A 63 -3.60 -6.23 2.70
N TYR A 64 -4.68 -5.96 3.43
CA TYR A 64 -4.84 -4.73 4.20
C TYR A 64 -3.85 -4.67 5.36
N TRP A 65 -3.51 -5.80 5.98
CA TRP A 65 -2.45 -5.85 6.99
C TRP A 65 -1.08 -5.51 6.40
N LEU A 66 -0.73 -6.03 5.22
CA LEU A 66 0.53 -5.70 4.57
C LEU A 66 0.62 -4.20 4.23
N GLN A 67 -0.46 -3.63 3.70
CA GLN A 67 -0.52 -2.18 3.44
C GLN A 67 -0.47 -1.37 4.73
N SER A 68 -1.22 -1.76 5.76
CA SER A 68 -1.20 -1.08 7.07
C SER A 68 0.19 -1.14 7.70
N ALA A 69 0.89 -2.26 7.58
CA ALA A 69 2.25 -2.41 8.06
C ALA A 69 3.22 -1.49 7.31
N ALA A 70 3.12 -1.39 5.99
CA ALA A 70 3.94 -0.47 5.20
C ALA A 70 3.73 1.00 5.63
N VAL A 71 2.48 1.39 5.91
CA VAL A 71 2.09 2.72 6.37
C VAL A 71 2.58 3.01 7.80
N VAL A 72 2.48 2.03 8.70
CA VAL A 72 2.99 2.18 10.07
C VAL A 72 4.52 2.27 10.07
N LEU A 73 5.19 1.48 9.21
CA LEU A 73 6.65 1.49 9.07
C LEU A 73 7.18 2.76 8.41
N SER A 74 6.40 3.46 7.58
CA SER A 74 6.80 4.76 7.02
C SER A 74 6.87 5.86 8.10
N GLY A 75 6.19 5.67 9.23
CA GLY A 75 6.13 6.64 10.34
C GLY A 75 5.18 7.81 10.11
N GLU A 76 4.51 7.86 8.96
CA GLU A 76 3.57 8.94 8.61
C GLU A 76 2.12 8.63 8.99
N GLY A 77 1.82 7.37 9.34
CA GLY A 77 0.49 6.95 9.78
C GLY A 77 -0.58 7.16 8.71
N ALA A 78 -1.81 7.46 9.13
CA ALA A 78 -2.95 7.61 8.23
C ALA A 78 -2.79 8.69 7.14
N GLU A 79 -1.94 9.68 7.38
CA GLU A 79 -1.67 10.79 6.45
C GLU A 79 -0.52 10.49 5.48
N ALA A 80 -0.03 9.25 5.45
CA ALA A 80 0.99 8.84 4.50
C ALA A 80 0.55 9.13 3.04
N PRO A 81 1.49 9.47 2.15
CA PRO A 81 1.20 9.70 0.75
C PRO A 81 0.75 8.40 0.08
N ILE A 82 -0.07 8.55 -0.96
CA ILE A 82 -0.73 7.44 -1.66
C ILE A 82 0.25 6.34 -2.10
N TRP A 83 1.49 6.69 -2.44
CA TRP A 83 2.50 5.73 -2.87
C TRP A 83 2.90 4.72 -1.78
N VAL A 84 2.76 5.06 -0.49
CA VAL A 84 3.06 4.17 0.64
C VAL A 84 1.99 3.08 0.79
N TYR A 85 0.77 3.36 0.35
CA TYR A 85 -0.34 2.41 0.37
C TYR A 85 -0.34 1.47 -0.85
N ARG A 86 0.60 1.61 -1.79
CA ARG A 86 0.65 0.84 -3.05
C ARG A 86 1.76 -0.20 -3.05
#